data_AF-A0A1I2G914-F1
#
_entry.id   AF-A0A1I2G914-F1
#
_cell.length_a   1.000
_cell.length_b   1.000
_cell.length_c   1.000
_cell.angle_alpha   90.00
_cell.angle_beta   90.00
_cell.angle_gamma   90.00
#
_symmetry.space_group_name_H-M   'P 1'
#
loop_
_entity.id
_entity.type
_entity.pdbx_description
1 polymer ?
#
loop_
_entity_poly.entity_id
_entity_poly.type
_entity_poly.pdbx_seq_one_letter_code
_entity_poly.pdbx_strand_id
1 'polypeptide(L)'
;MQTIKRYFSLIMLLLCSVPCFSQEQERSWEELRDQYEFPSWYTEARFGIWVHWGAQTEPLKGGGWYARHMYMQDVGREQWGDAAYEYHCKTYGHPSEIGYKDVLNEWKAEKLDTDALVKYFKSLGAKYFVALANHHDHFDNFNSTYHPWNSVNVGPKRDIIKEFEVSCKKFDIPYGVSSHDDRFLSWWLPAFGADTSGVYQGKPYDGHMTIEDGKGKWWEGLNPADLYGLPPGQRTPEYIESVKQNWVLRHT
;
A
#
# COMPACT_ATOMS: atom_id res chain seq x y z
N MET A 1 -44.39 -17.05 -44.53
CA MET A 1 -43.07 -16.49 -44.91
C MET A 1 -42.44 -15.58 -43.84
N GLN A 2 -43.20 -14.85 -43.03
CA GLN A 2 -42.65 -13.99 -41.95
C GLN A 2 -42.08 -14.76 -40.75
N THR A 3 -42.66 -15.92 -40.41
CA THR A 3 -42.21 -16.75 -39.29
C THR A 3 -40.84 -17.37 -39.52
N ILE A 4 -40.54 -17.81 -40.75
CA ILE A 4 -39.23 -18.37 -41.13
C ILE A 4 -38.12 -17.30 -41.10
N LYS A 5 -38.42 -16.05 -41.50
CA LYS A 5 -37.48 -14.93 -41.37
C LYS A 5 -37.15 -14.58 -39.91
N ARG A 6 -38.11 -14.71 -38.99
CA ARG A 6 -37.89 -14.47 -37.55
C ARG A 6 -36.95 -15.49 -36.90
N TYR A 7 -37.06 -16.77 -37.27
CA TYR A 7 -36.15 -17.80 -36.77
C TYR A 7 -34.75 -17.68 -37.40
N PHE A 8 -34.64 -17.27 -38.66
CA PHE A 8 -33.36 -17.02 -39.31
C PHE A 8 -32.60 -15.84 -38.66
N SER A 9 -33.30 -14.76 -38.29
CA SER A 9 -32.70 -13.63 -37.57
C SER A 9 -32.26 -13.98 -36.15
N LEU A 10 -32.98 -14.86 -35.45
CA LEU A 10 -32.60 -15.31 -34.09
C LEU A 10 -31.38 -16.24 -34.10
N ILE A 11 -31.27 -17.11 -35.10
CA ILE A 11 -30.10 -17.99 -35.28
C ILE A 11 -28.86 -17.20 -35.68
N MET A 12 -29.01 -16.13 -36.48
CA MET A 12 -27.90 -15.26 -36.87
C MET A 12 -27.39 -14.40 -35.70
N LEU A 13 -28.25 -14.01 -34.76
CA LEU A 13 -27.85 -13.30 -33.52
C LEU A 13 -27.12 -14.21 -32.52
N LEU A 14 -27.46 -15.50 -32.46
CA LEU A 14 -26.76 -16.50 -31.65
C LEU A 14 -25.41 -16.94 -32.23
N LEU A 15 -25.19 -16.75 -33.54
CA LEU A 15 -23.91 -17.06 -34.20
C LEU A 15 -22.90 -15.90 -34.14
N CYS A 16 -23.31 -14.70 -33.71
CA CYS A 16 -22.42 -13.53 -33.56
C CYS A 16 -21.92 -13.30 -32.13
N SER A 17 -22.33 -14.12 -31.14
CA SER A 17 -21.74 -14.11 -29.81
C SER A 17 -20.44 -14.92 -29.82
N VAL A 18 -19.39 -14.37 -30.43
CA VAL A 18 -18.02 -14.83 -30.17
C VAL A 18 -17.68 -14.31 -28.77
N PRO A 19 -17.45 -15.17 -27.76
CA PRO A 19 -16.87 -14.68 -26.53
C PRO A 19 -15.49 -14.11 -26.85
N CYS A 20 -15.38 -12.78 -26.83
CA CYS A 20 -14.10 -12.10 -26.87
C CYS A 20 -13.45 -12.32 -25.50
N PHE A 21 -12.77 -13.46 -25.36
CA PHE A 21 -11.78 -13.61 -24.30
C PHE A 21 -10.58 -12.76 -24.72
N SER A 22 -10.51 -11.52 -24.24
CA SER A 22 -9.24 -10.82 -24.13
C SER A 22 -8.47 -11.45 -22.98
N GLN A 23 -7.98 -12.68 -23.16
CA GLN A 23 -6.84 -13.13 -22.38
C GLN A 23 -5.64 -12.40 -22.97
N GLU A 24 -5.18 -11.39 -22.26
CA GLU A 24 -3.88 -10.77 -22.53
C GLU A 24 -2.85 -11.91 -22.53
N GLN A 25 -2.23 -12.16 -23.68
CA GLN A 25 -1.23 -13.22 -23.80
C GLN A 25 -0.07 -12.87 -22.87
N GLU A 26 0.24 -13.75 -21.92
CA GLU A 26 1.46 -13.64 -21.11
C GLU A 26 2.66 -13.56 -22.05
N ARG A 27 3.37 -12.42 -22.02
CA ARG A 27 4.55 -12.18 -22.84
C ARG A 27 5.79 -12.72 -22.15
N SER A 28 6.71 -13.29 -22.92
CA SER A 28 8.04 -13.64 -22.40
C SER A 28 8.82 -12.38 -22.03
N TRP A 29 9.86 -12.54 -21.20
CA TRP A 29 10.76 -11.42 -20.86
C TRP A 29 11.45 -10.84 -22.10
N GLU A 30 11.82 -11.69 -23.07
CA GLU A 30 12.39 -11.27 -24.34
C GLU A 30 11.39 -10.45 -25.15
N GLU A 31 10.13 -10.88 -25.23
CA GLU A 31 9.08 -10.13 -25.93
C GLU A 31 8.83 -8.77 -25.28
N LEU A 32 8.76 -8.70 -23.94
CA LEU A 32 8.63 -7.44 -23.22
C LEU A 32 9.81 -6.52 -23.49
N ARG A 33 11.04 -7.02 -23.42
CA ARG A 33 12.25 -6.24 -23.69
C ARG A 33 12.27 -5.71 -25.13
N ASP A 34 11.95 -6.57 -26.09
CA ASP A 34 12.14 -6.27 -27.51
C ASP A 34 10.99 -5.43 -28.10
N GLN A 35 9.80 -5.45 -27.48
CA GLN A 35 8.60 -4.74 -27.97
C GLN A 35 8.20 -3.53 -27.12
N TYR A 36 8.76 -3.36 -25.91
CA TYR A 36 8.40 -2.22 -25.07
C TYR A 36 9.01 -0.93 -25.61
N GLU A 37 8.13 0.02 -25.96
CA GLU A 37 8.50 1.39 -26.27
C GLU A 37 7.96 2.31 -25.17
N PHE A 38 8.80 3.21 -24.67
CA PHE A 38 8.33 4.24 -23.76
C PHE A 38 7.28 5.10 -24.45
N PRO A 39 6.11 5.33 -23.83
CA PRO A 39 5.11 6.18 -24.44
C PRO A 39 5.65 7.61 -24.60
N SER A 40 5.35 8.24 -25.73
CA SER A 40 5.91 9.56 -26.09
C SER A 40 5.72 10.60 -24.98
N TRP A 41 4.51 10.65 -24.39
CA TRP A 41 4.18 11.56 -23.30
C TRP A 41 5.17 11.48 -22.13
N TYR A 42 5.66 10.27 -21.80
CA TYR A 42 6.58 10.07 -20.68
C TYR A 42 7.99 10.55 -21.03
N THR A 43 8.46 10.25 -22.24
CA THR A 43 9.76 10.74 -22.72
C THR A 43 9.79 12.25 -22.88
N GLU A 44 8.65 12.87 -23.20
CA GLU A 44 8.49 14.32 -23.34
C GLU A 44 8.28 15.04 -22.00
N ALA A 45 7.76 14.35 -20.98
CA ALA A 45 7.41 14.93 -19.69
C ALA A 45 8.61 15.57 -18.98
N ARG A 46 9.79 14.92 -18.99
CA ARG A 46 11.06 15.32 -18.36
C ARG A 46 11.06 15.55 -16.84
N PHE A 47 9.95 16.02 -16.26
CA PHE A 47 9.81 16.39 -14.86
C PHE A 47 8.46 15.92 -14.32
N GLY A 48 8.49 15.21 -13.19
CA GLY A 48 7.31 14.84 -12.44
C GLY A 48 7.57 14.96 -10.95
N ILE A 49 6.49 14.93 -10.18
CA ILE A 49 6.53 14.99 -8.71
C ILE A 49 6.08 13.64 -8.16
N TRP A 50 6.86 13.11 -7.24
CA TRP A 50 6.49 11.96 -6.43
C TRP A 50 6.32 12.41 -4.99
N VAL A 51 5.22 11.99 -4.36
CA VAL A 51 4.94 12.28 -2.96
C VAL A 51 5.00 10.98 -2.16
N HIS A 52 5.98 10.92 -1.27
CA HIS A 52 6.15 9.82 -0.32
C HIS A 52 5.32 10.09 0.94
N TRP A 53 4.01 9.87 0.86
CA TRP A 53 3.05 10.24 1.90
C TRP A 53 2.03 9.13 2.15
N GLY A 54 1.75 8.88 3.42
CA GLY A 54 0.90 7.82 3.94
C GLY A 54 0.90 7.86 5.47
N ALA A 55 0.37 6.82 6.12
CA ALA A 55 0.28 6.75 7.57
C ALA A 55 1.64 6.87 8.29
N GLN A 56 2.75 6.49 7.65
CA GLN A 56 4.10 6.67 8.18
C GLN A 56 4.50 8.13 8.39
N THR A 57 3.72 9.06 7.86
CA THR A 57 3.92 10.51 8.02
C THR A 57 3.06 11.14 9.11
N GLU A 58 2.18 10.38 9.77
CA GLU A 58 1.41 10.85 10.93
C GLU A 58 2.33 11.33 12.07
N PRO A 59 3.40 10.61 12.43
CA PRO A 59 4.37 11.11 13.39
C PRO A 59 5.15 12.30 12.81
N LEU A 60 5.20 13.40 13.55
CA LEU A 60 5.90 14.62 13.12
C LEU A 60 7.44 14.49 13.09
N LYS A 61 7.98 13.42 13.68
CA LYS A 61 9.42 13.12 13.70
C LYS A 61 9.65 11.62 13.54
N GLY A 62 10.86 11.26 13.11
CA GLY A 62 11.28 9.87 12.92
C GLY A 62 11.25 9.38 11.47
N GLY A 63 11.11 10.29 10.50
CA GLY A 63 11.47 10.04 9.10
C GLY A 63 10.62 9.02 8.33
N GLY A 64 11.01 8.74 7.09
CA GLY A 64 10.24 7.85 6.20
C GLY A 64 10.22 6.39 6.63
N TRP A 65 11.10 5.96 7.56
CA TRP A 65 11.14 4.60 8.09
C TRP A 65 10.58 4.48 9.50
N TYR A 66 9.74 5.44 9.91
CA TYR A 66 9.15 5.48 11.25
C TYR A 66 8.58 4.14 11.71
N ALA A 67 7.77 3.48 10.86
CA ALA A 67 7.07 2.26 11.22
C ALA A 67 8.00 1.11 11.67
N ARG A 68 9.23 1.06 11.13
CA ARG A 68 10.27 0.12 11.53
C ARG A 68 11.02 0.61 12.76
N HIS A 69 11.52 1.83 12.70
CA HIS A 69 12.45 2.36 13.71
C HIS A 69 11.76 2.68 15.04
N MET A 70 10.44 2.83 15.07
CA MET A 70 9.71 2.97 16.33
C MET A 70 9.82 1.72 17.23
N TYR A 71 10.25 0.57 16.69
CA TYR A 71 10.51 -0.66 17.43
C TYR A 71 12.00 -0.89 17.74
N MET A 72 12.86 0.12 17.56
CA MET A 72 14.31 -0.03 17.67
C MET A 72 14.91 0.99 18.65
N GLN A 73 15.38 0.52 19.81
CA GLN A 73 16.13 1.35 20.77
C GLN A 73 17.45 1.88 20.16
N ASP A 74 18.03 1.14 19.21
CA ASP A 74 19.21 1.52 18.43
C ASP A 74 18.97 1.14 16.95
N VAL A 75 18.98 2.14 16.07
CA VAL A 75 18.81 1.98 14.61
C VAL A 75 20.14 1.66 13.89
N GLY A 76 21.24 1.61 14.62
CA GLY A 76 22.58 1.34 14.08
C GLY A 76 23.02 2.41 13.09
N ARG A 77 23.13 2.03 11.81
CA ARG A 77 23.53 2.95 10.71
C ARG A 77 22.36 3.49 9.91
N GLU A 78 21.12 3.09 10.23
CA GLU A 78 19.92 3.50 9.51
C GLU A 78 19.52 4.93 9.95
N GLN A 79 19.74 5.94 9.10
CA GLN A 79 19.49 7.34 9.45
C GLN A 79 18.06 7.82 9.14
N TRP A 80 17.28 7.07 8.37
CA TRP A 80 15.95 7.49 7.88
C TRP A 80 14.82 7.35 8.92
N GLY A 81 15.17 7.44 10.21
CA GLY A 81 14.23 7.48 11.32
C GLY A 81 14.84 7.23 12.69
N ASP A 82 16.07 7.68 12.90
CA ASP A 82 16.83 7.54 14.15
C ASP A 82 16.10 8.11 15.39
N ALA A 83 15.27 9.14 15.21
CA ALA A 83 14.45 9.71 16.26
C ALA A 83 13.11 8.99 16.51
N ALA A 84 12.77 7.92 15.76
CA ALA A 84 11.42 7.34 15.78
C ALA A 84 11.05 6.72 17.13
N TYR A 85 11.92 5.88 17.70
CA TYR A 85 11.66 5.21 18.98
C TYR A 85 11.46 6.20 20.13
N GLU A 86 12.39 7.15 20.31
CA GLU A 86 12.29 8.17 21.37
C GLU A 86 11.02 9.01 21.19
N TYR A 87 10.74 9.44 19.95
CA TYR A 87 9.53 10.21 19.66
C TYR A 87 8.27 9.41 19.95
N HIS A 88 8.24 8.12 19.59
CA HIS A 88 7.10 7.24 19.82
C HIS A 88 6.80 7.09 21.31
N CYS A 89 7.81 6.73 22.09
CA CYS A 89 7.71 6.59 23.54
C CYS A 89 7.21 7.86 24.23
N LYS A 90 7.66 9.03 23.75
CA LYS A 90 7.28 10.33 24.32
C LYS A 90 5.87 10.78 23.92
N THR A 91 5.44 10.46 22.69
CA THR A 91 4.23 11.05 22.09
C THR A 91 3.01 10.13 22.21
N TYR A 92 3.21 8.83 22.00
CA TYR A 92 2.13 7.84 21.94
C TYR A 92 2.17 6.87 23.11
N GLY A 93 3.36 6.42 23.50
CA GLY A 93 3.56 5.40 24.53
C GLY A 93 4.57 4.37 24.11
N HIS A 94 4.82 3.35 24.94
CA HIS A 94 5.80 2.33 24.61
C HIS A 94 5.31 1.43 23.46
N PRO A 95 6.17 1.05 22.49
CA PRO A 95 5.79 0.24 21.32
C PRO A 95 5.15 -1.12 21.59
N SER A 96 5.27 -1.64 22.82
CA SER A 96 4.59 -2.88 23.26
C SER A 96 3.14 -2.67 23.72
N GLU A 97 2.72 -1.41 23.91
CA GLU A 97 1.38 -1.05 24.38
C GLU A 97 0.63 -0.30 23.29
N ILE A 98 1.29 0.67 22.66
CA ILE A 98 0.82 1.43 21.51
C ILE A 98 1.82 1.17 20.39
N GLY A 99 1.41 0.53 19.31
CA GLY A 99 2.31 0.19 18.22
C GLY A 99 1.87 0.80 16.89
N TYR A 100 2.50 0.37 15.80
CA TYR A 100 2.29 1.02 14.51
C TYR A 100 0.85 0.87 13.99
N LYS A 101 0.15 -0.23 14.30
CA LYS A 101 -1.29 -0.36 13.99
C LYS A 101 -2.11 0.80 14.56
N ASP A 102 -1.72 1.31 15.73
CA ASP A 102 -2.41 2.43 16.38
C ASP A 102 -2.05 3.76 15.69
N VAL A 103 -0.82 3.91 15.19
CA VAL A 103 -0.41 5.03 14.33
C VAL A 103 -1.20 5.03 13.01
N LEU A 104 -1.40 3.86 12.39
CA LEU A 104 -2.26 3.72 11.20
C LEU A 104 -3.68 4.23 11.47
N ASN A 105 -4.21 3.91 12.66
CA ASN A 105 -5.55 4.36 13.05
C ASN A 105 -5.60 5.86 13.39
N GLU A 106 -4.54 6.41 13.98
CA GLU A 106 -4.48 7.85 14.28
C GLU A 106 -4.41 8.69 13.01
N TRP A 107 -3.78 8.19 11.94
CA TRP A 107 -3.69 8.92 10.68
C TRP A 107 -5.08 9.17 10.05
N LYS A 108 -5.51 10.43 10.00
CA LYS A 108 -6.85 10.81 9.52
C LYS A 108 -6.88 11.56 8.18
N ALA A 109 -5.73 12.05 7.71
CA ALA A 109 -5.64 12.83 6.46
C ALA A 109 -6.66 13.99 6.36
N GLU A 110 -7.09 14.59 7.47
CA GLU A 110 -8.27 15.48 7.54
C GLU A 110 -8.15 16.72 6.65
N LYS A 111 -6.92 17.17 6.41
CA LYS A 111 -6.60 18.35 5.61
C LYS A 111 -6.12 18.03 4.20
N LEU A 112 -6.20 16.76 3.76
CA LEU A 112 -5.82 16.39 2.41
C LEU A 112 -6.80 16.99 1.39
N ASP A 113 -6.27 17.85 0.53
CA ASP A 113 -6.92 18.38 -0.67
C ASP A 113 -6.06 18.00 -1.89
N THR A 114 -6.45 16.91 -2.56
CA THR A 114 -5.74 16.40 -3.73
C THR A 114 -5.82 17.36 -4.91
N ASP A 115 -6.91 18.12 -5.04
CA ASP A 115 -7.07 19.10 -6.11
C ASP A 115 -6.08 20.26 -5.96
N ALA A 116 -5.96 20.80 -4.74
CA ALA A 116 -5.02 21.86 -4.44
C ALA A 116 -3.57 21.42 -4.69
N LEU A 117 -3.22 20.21 -4.24
CA LEU A 117 -1.88 19.64 -4.43
C LEU A 117 -1.56 19.43 -5.91
N VAL A 118 -2.44 18.76 -6.66
CA VAL A 118 -2.21 18.50 -8.10
C VAL A 118 -2.12 19.80 -8.89
N LYS A 119 -2.99 20.77 -8.61
CA LYS A 119 -2.93 22.10 -9.25
C LYS A 119 -1.61 22.80 -8.93
N TYR A 120 -1.15 22.72 -7.68
CA TYR A 120 0.13 23.28 -7.27
C TYR A 120 1.31 22.59 -7.98
N PHE A 121 1.35 21.26 -8.02
CA PHE A 121 2.36 20.48 -8.72
C PHE A 121 2.45 20.85 -10.20
N LYS A 122 1.29 20.96 -10.87
CA LYS A 122 1.22 21.42 -12.26
C LYS A 122 1.77 22.84 -12.42
N SER A 123 1.50 23.74 -11.47
CA SER A 123 2.03 25.12 -11.48
C SER A 123 3.56 25.18 -11.33
N LEU A 124 4.17 24.19 -10.67
CA LEU A 124 5.62 24.02 -10.61
C LEU A 124 6.23 23.48 -11.91
N GLY A 125 5.39 23.13 -12.89
CA GLY A 125 5.80 22.58 -14.18
C GLY A 125 5.79 21.06 -14.26
N ALA A 126 5.32 20.35 -13.23
CA ALA A 126 5.23 18.89 -13.25
C ALA A 126 4.35 18.42 -14.43
N LYS A 127 4.86 17.44 -15.17
CA LYS A 127 4.20 16.82 -16.32
C LYS A 127 3.61 15.45 -16.00
N TYR A 128 3.91 14.90 -14.83
CA TYR A 128 3.24 13.73 -14.26
C TYR A 128 3.32 13.77 -12.73
N PHE A 129 2.43 13.05 -12.09
CA PHE A 129 2.39 12.90 -10.64
C PHE A 129 2.42 11.41 -10.26
N VAL A 130 3.17 11.07 -9.21
CA VAL A 130 3.20 9.72 -8.63
C VAL A 130 2.80 9.80 -7.16
N ALA A 131 1.82 9.00 -6.76
CA ALA A 131 1.45 8.80 -5.35
C ALA A 131 2.03 7.49 -4.79
N LEU A 132 2.27 7.44 -3.49
CA LEU A 132 2.69 6.21 -2.82
C LEU A 132 1.48 5.32 -2.51
N ALA A 133 1.33 4.20 -3.24
CA ALA A 133 0.26 3.23 -3.01
C ALA A 133 0.46 2.43 -1.72
N ASN A 134 1.69 2.02 -1.45
CA ASN A 134 2.09 1.38 -0.19
C ASN A 134 3.59 1.59 0.04
N HIS A 135 3.98 1.65 1.31
CA HIS A 135 5.38 1.70 1.71
C HIS A 135 5.87 0.29 2.12
N HIS A 136 7.08 0.21 2.71
CA HIS A 136 7.56 -1.03 3.33
C HIS A 136 6.76 -1.45 4.58
N ASP A 137 5.89 -0.57 5.08
CA ASP A 137 5.03 -0.80 6.23
C ASP A 137 3.80 -1.68 5.92
N HIS A 138 3.64 -2.10 4.67
CA HIS A 138 2.57 -3.00 4.23
C HIS A 138 1.17 -2.44 4.47
N PHE A 139 1.00 -1.12 4.36
CA PHE A 139 -0.31 -0.49 4.44
C PHE A 139 -0.73 0.09 3.10
N ASP A 140 -1.92 -0.27 2.62
CA ASP A 140 -2.43 0.19 1.32
C ASP A 140 -3.16 1.55 1.44
N ASN A 141 -2.70 2.56 0.72
CA ASN A 141 -3.35 3.87 0.61
C ASN A 141 -4.55 3.87 -0.37
N PHE A 142 -5.09 2.69 -0.70
CA PHE A 142 -6.20 2.50 -1.64
C PHE A 142 -7.19 1.46 -1.11
N ASN A 143 -8.37 1.35 -1.72
CA ASN A 143 -9.37 0.35 -1.33
C ASN A 143 -8.99 -1.08 -1.80
N SER A 144 -8.04 -1.70 -1.12
CA SER A 144 -7.56 -3.04 -1.46
C SER A 144 -8.58 -4.11 -1.14
N THR A 145 -8.91 -4.95 -2.13
CA THR A 145 -9.81 -6.11 -1.95
C THR A 145 -9.11 -7.32 -1.34
N TYR A 146 -7.78 -7.35 -1.41
CA TYR A 146 -6.95 -8.48 -0.98
C TYR A 146 -6.13 -8.18 0.27
N HIS A 147 -6.26 -6.97 0.83
CA HIS A 147 -5.53 -6.54 2.02
C HIS A 147 -6.40 -5.67 2.93
N PRO A 148 -6.83 -6.17 4.10
CA PRO A 148 -7.74 -5.44 4.97
C PRO A 148 -7.08 -4.23 5.67
N TRP A 149 -5.75 -4.22 5.79
CA TRP A 149 -5.00 -3.09 6.34
C TRP A 149 -4.77 -2.02 5.28
N ASN A 150 -5.80 -1.20 5.08
CA ASN A 150 -5.79 -0.14 4.10
C ASN A 150 -6.49 1.14 4.60
N SER A 151 -6.23 2.26 3.93
CA SER A 151 -6.71 3.61 4.29
C SER A 151 -8.23 3.80 4.26
N VAL A 152 -8.97 2.90 3.61
CA VAL A 152 -10.44 2.89 3.64
C VAL A 152 -10.94 2.20 4.91
N ASN A 153 -10.29 1.09 5.30
CA ASN A 153 -10.65 0.29 6.46
C ASN A 153 -10.10 0.83 7.78
N VAL A 154 -8.94 1.48 7.78
CA VAL A 154 -8.22 1.98 8.96
C VAL A 154 -7.85 3.44 8.73
N GLY A 155 -7.87 4.27 9.79
CA GLY A 155 -7.40 5.65 9.68
C GLY A 155 -8.38 6.59 8.98
N PRO A 156 -8.05 7.14 7.80
CA PRO A 156 -8.76 8.27 7.19
C PRO A 156 -10.12 7.92 6.58
N LYS A 157 -10.41 6.63 6.35
CA LYS A 157 -11.65 6.16 5.69
C LYS A 157 -11.80 6.72 4.27
N ARG A 158 -10.68 6.82 3.56
CA ARG A 158 -10.55 7.46 2.25
C ARG A 158 -9.70 6.60 1.34
N ASP A 159 -10.07 6.53 0.06
CA ASP A 159 -9.23 5.93 -0.97
C ASP A 159 -8.31 7.01 -1.54
N ILE A 160 -7.13 7.15 -0.94
CA ILE A 160 -6.19 8.24 -1.23
C ILE A 160 -5.71 8.17 -2.68
N ILE A 161 -5.41 6.96 -3.16
CA ILE A 161 -4.98 6.75 -4.56
C ILE A 161 -6.10 7.10 -5.53
N LYS A 162 -7.35 6.73 -5.23
CA LYS A 162 -8.49 7.11 -6.08
C LYS A 162 -8.73 8.61 -6.10
N GLU A 163 -8.59 9.29 -4.98
CA GLU A 163 -8.74 10.75 -4.92
C GLU A 163 -7.68 11.47 -5.76
N PHE A 164 -6.41 11.05 -5.68
CA PHE A 164 -5.37 11.59 -6.56
C PHE A 164 -5.60 11.26 -8.03
N GLU A 165 -6.06 10.06 -8.37
CA GLU A 165 -6.42 9.69 -9.75
C GLU A 165 -7.48 10.66 -10.32
N VAL A 166 -8.55 10.90 -9.54
CA VAL A 166 -9.64 11.81 -9.92
C VAL A 166 -9.12 13.24 -10.12
N SER A 167 -8.31 13.77 -9.19
CA SER A 167 -7.72 15.10 -9.32
C SER A 167 -6.77 15.19 -10.51
N CYS A 168 -5.93 14.18 -10.73
CA CYS A 168 -5.00 14.16 -11.85
C CYS A 168 -5.72 14.19 -13.19
N LYS A 169 -6.78 13.38 -13.32
CA LYS A 169 -7.65 13.39 -14.51
C LYS A 169 -8.33 14.74 -14.70
N LYS A 170 -8.82 15.36 -13.62
CA LYS A 170 -9.45 16.69 -13.65
C LYS A 170 -8.51 17.79 -14.15
N PHE A 171 -7.24 17.73 -13.78
CA PHE A 171 -6.25 18.73 -14.16
C PHE A 171 -5.38 18.32 -15.34
N ASP A 172 -5.70 17.24 -16.04
CA ASP A 172 -4.95 16.75 -17.21
C ASP A 172 -3.45 16.63 -16.90
N ILE A 173 -3.14 15.78 -15.92
CA ILE A 173 -1.78 15.36 -15.59
C ILE A 173 -1.73 13.82 -15.57
N PRO A 174 -0.79 13.19 -16.29
CA PRO A 174 -0.50 11.78 -16.16
C PRO A 174 -0.26 11.39 -14.70
N TYR A 175 -0.85 10.26 -14.30
CA TYR A 175 -0.84 9.75 -12.93
C TYR A 175 -0.20 8.37 -12.89
N GLY A 176 0.64 8.13 -11.89
CA GLY A 176 1.18 6.83 -11.57
C GLY A 176 1.18 6.57 -10.07
N VAL A 177 1.52 5.34 -9.69
CA VAL A 177 1.68 4.95 -8.30
C VAL A 177 3.02 4.27 -8.08
N SER A 178 3.60 4.42 -6.89
CA SER A 178 4.78 3.67 -6.46
C SER A 178 4.39 2.64 -5.39
N SER A 179 4.98 1.45 -5.47
CA SER A 179 4.84 0.37 -4.50
C SER A 179 6.22 -0.01 -3.96
N HIS A 180 6.33 -0.13 -2.64
CA HIS A 180 7.57 -0.49 -1.94
C HIS A 180 7.38 -1.78 -1.13
N ASP A 181 6.35 -2.55 -1.47
CA ASP A 181 5.87 -3.63 -0.62
C ASP A 181 6.73 -4.91 -0.67
N ASP A 182 7.67 -4.99 -1.61
CA ASP A 182 8.49 -6.18 -1.92
C ASP A 182 9.32 -6.71 -0.73
N ARG A 183 9.53 -5.90 0.31
CA ARG A 183 10.41 -6.23 1.45
C ARG A 183 9.71 -6.28 2.79
N PHE A 184 8.38 -6.14 2.86
CA PHE A 184 7.72 -5.93 4.14
C PHE A 184 8.04 -7.02 5.18
N LEU A 185 8.17 -8.28 4.77
CA LEU A 185 8.50 -9.39 5.69
C LEU A 185 9.83 -9.20 6.43
N SER A 186 10.90 -8.77 5.74
CA SER A 186 12.20 -8.52 6.37
C SER A 186 12.26 -7.15 7.01
N TRP A 187 11.55 -6.18 6.45
CA TRP A 187 11.46 -4.82 6.98
C TRP A 187 10.76 -4.78 8.33
N TRP A 188 9.76 -5.64 8.55
CA TRP A 188 9.00 -5.75 9.80
C TRP A 188 9.67 -6.56 10.92
N LEU A 189 10.87 -7.12 10.72
CA LEU A 189 11.54 -7.92 11.75
C LEU A 189 11.60 -7.24 13.14
N PRO A 190 11.87 -5.91 13.26
CA PRO A 190 11.85 -5.24 14.55
C PRO A 190 10.52 -5.32 15.30
N ALA A 191 9.37 -5.38 14.61
CA ALA A 191 8.06 -5.50 15.26
C ALA A 191 7.83 -6.88 15.91
N PHE A 192 8.67 -7.88 15.64
CA PHE A 192 8.69 -9.17 16.34
C PHE A 192 9.73 -9.20 17.48
N GLY A 193 10.34 -8.05 17.78
CA GLY A 193 11.29 -7.89 18.87
C GLY A 193 10.63 -7.52 20.20
N ALA A 194 11.49 -7.05 21.09
CA ALA A 194 11.17 -6.44 22.36
C ALA A 194 12.34 -5.53 22.75
N ASP A 195 12.08 -4.61 23.67
CA ASP A 195 13.14 -3.83 24.30
C ASP A 195 14.20 -4.74 24.94
N THR A 196 15.47 -4.37 24.82
CA THR A 196 16.60 -5.12 25.40
C THR A 196 17.02 -4.58 26.77
N SER A 197 16.51 -3.40 27.15
CA SER A 197 16.79 -2.72 28.41
C SER A 197 15.60 -1.85 28.83
N GLY A 198 15.61 -1.35 30.07
CA GLY A 198 14.55 -0.49 30.61
C GLY A 198 13.37 -1.27 31.19
N VAL A 199 12.33 -0.54 31.64
CA VAL A 199 11.20 -1.13 32.39
C VAL A 199 10.27 -1.99 31.52
N TYR A 200 10.40 -1.90 30.20
CA TYR A 200 9.65 -2.70 29.23
C TYR A 200 10.48 -3.85 28.63
N GLN A 201 11.68 -4.10 29.14
CA GLN A 201 12.56 -5.15 28.66
C GLN A 201 11.83 -6.49 28.51
N GLY A 202 11.98 -7.13 27.35
CA GLY A 202 11.44 -8.45 27.06
C GLY A 202 9.92 -8.49 26.81
N LYS A 203 9.21 -7.36 26.87
CA LYS A 203 7.79 -7.31 26.47
C LYS A 203 7.67 -7.32 24.94
N PRO A 204 6.95 -8.28 24.34
CA PRO A 204 6.84 -8.38 22.89
C PRO A 204 6.07 -7.19 22.31
N TYR A 205 6.46 -6.78 21.10
CA TYR A 205 5.74 -5.78 20.32
C TYR A 205 4.60 -6.41 19.48
N ASP A 206 3.91 -5.56 18.71
CA ASP A 206 2.72 -5.88 17.91
C ASP A 206 2.84 -7.05 16.94
N GLY A 207 4.03 -7.37 16.43
CA GLY A 207 4.21 -8.47 15.48
C GLY A 207 3.84 -9.84 16.07
N HIS A 208 3.78 -9.97 17.39
CA HIS A 208 3.32 -11.19 18.07
C HIS A 208 1.82 -11.21 18.38
N MET A 209 1.09 -10.13 18.11
CA MET A 209 -0.35 -10.09 18.34
C MET A 209 -1.10 -10.96 17.32
N THR A 210 -2.24 -11.44 17.76
CA THR A 210 -3.17 -12.24 16.97
C THR A 210 -4.49 -11.52 16.82
N ILE A 211 -5.36 -12.03 15.93
CA ILE A 211 -6.74 -11.53 15.79
C ILE A 211 -7.52 -11.56 17.12
N GLU A 212 -7.19 -12.49 18.02
CA GLU A 212 -7.83 -12.63 19.33
C GLU A 212 -7.54 -11.45 20.25
N ASP A 213 -6.33 -10.88 20.17
CA ASP A 213 -5.93 -9.72 20.97
C ASP A 213 -6.70 -8.44 20.59
N GLY A 214 -7.41 -8.47 19.45
CA GLY A 214 -8.23 -7.38 18.94
C GLY A 214 -9.67 -7.39 19.42
N LYS A 215 -10.13 -8.46 20.07
CA LYS A 215 -11.51 -8.57 20.54
C LYS A 215 -11.87 -7.43 21.51
N GLY A 216 -12.95 -6.71 21.21
CA GLY A 216 -13.40 -5.55 21.97
C GLY A 216 -12.55 -4.29 21.78
N LYS A 217 -11.60 -4.29 20.83
CA LYS A 217 -10.77 -3.12 20.49
C LYS A 217 -11.19 -2.55 19.13
N TRP A 218 -10.67 -1.36 18.81
CA TRP A 218 -11.00 -0.66 17.56
C TRP A 218 -10.65 -1.46 16.29
N TRP A 219 -9.68 -2.37 16.39
CA TRP A 219 -9.18 -3.20 15.32
C TRP A 219 -9.75 -4.63 15.33
N GLU A 220 -10.86 -4.88 16.04
CA GLU A 220 -11.52 -6.18 16.04
C GLU A 220 -11.78 -6.69 14.62
N GLY A 221 -11.36 -7.94 14.36
CA GLY A 221 -11.47 -8.57 13.04
C GLY A 221 -10.33 -8.26 12.07
N LEU A 222 -9.40 -7.35 12.39
CA LEU A 222 -8.17 -7.14 11.63
C LEU A 222 -7.06 -8.02 12.20
N ASN A 223 -6.49 -8.90 11.37
CA ASN A 223 -5.43 -9.79 11.81
C ASN A 223 -4.06 -9.09 11.69
N PRO A 224 -3.30 -8.88 12.78
CA PRO A 224 -1.98 -8.26 12.71
C PRO A 224 -0.99 -9.00 11.81
N ALA A 225 -1.14 -10.32 11.65
CA ALA A 225 -0.31 -11.10 10.74
C ALA A 225 -0.50 -10.70 9.27
N ASP A 226 -1.64 -10.12 8.90
CA ASP A 226 -1.83 -9.58 7.55
C ASP A 226 -0.99 -8.31 7.35
N LEU A 227 -0.73 -7.52 8.41
CA LEU A 227 0.09 -6.30 8.36
C LEU A 227 1.60 -6.60 8.50
N TYR A 228 1.99 -7.32 9.55
CA TYR A 228 3.40 -7.57 9.90
C TYR A 228 3.98 -8.83 9.24
N GLY A 229 3.12 -9.68 8.69
CA GLY A 229 3.42 -11.07 8.33
C GLY A 229 3.35 -12.02 9.53
N LEU A 230 3.45 -13.33 9.27
CA LEU A 230 3.62 -14.32 10.35
C LEU A 230 4.94 -14.10 11.11
N PRO A 231 5.04 -14.54 12.39
CA PRO A 231 6.32 -14.58 13.10
C PRO A 231 7.41 -15.27 12.28
N PRO A 232 8.67 -14.79 12.27
CA PRO A 232 9.72 -15.31 11.39
C PRO A 232 9.91 -16.83 11.44
N GLY A 233 9.80 -17.45 12.62
CA GLY A 233 9.90 -18.90 12.79
C GLY A 233 8.73 -19.72 12.22
N GLN A 234 7.64 -19.07 11.82
CA GLN A 234 6.44 -19.71 11.25
C GLN A 234 6.31 -19.52 9.74
N ARG A 235 7.24 -18.79 9.10
CA ARG A 235 7.19 -18.48 7.67
C ARG A 235 7.73 -19.67 6.86
N THR A 236 6.84 -20.56 6.41
CA THR A 236 7.20 -21.66 5.52
C THR A 236 7.40 -21.17 4.08
N PRO A 237 8.08 -21.93 3.20
CA PRO A 237 8.18 -21.60 1.79
C PRO A 237 6.82 -21.38 1.12
N GLU A 238 5.80 -22.16 1.49
CA GLU A 238 4.44 -22.04 0.97
C GLU A 238 3.78 -20.72 1.39
N TYR A 239 4.01 -20.28 2.63
CA TYR A 239 3.55 -18.97 3.09
C TYR A 239 4.26 -17.83 2.35
N ILE A 240 5.57 -17.93 2.14
CA ILE A 240 6.31 -16.91 1.38
C ILE A 240 5.78 -16.83 -0.06
N GLU A 241 5.44 -17.97 -0.66
CA GLU A 241 4.85 -18.00 -1.99
C GLU A 241 3.44 -17.39 -1.99
N SER A 242 2.58 -17.72 -1.02
CA SER A 242 1.24 -17.11 -0.94
C SER A 242 1.28 -15.59 -0.77
N VAL A 243 2.27 -15.06 -0.04
CA VAL A 243 2.52 -13.62 0.09
C VAL A 243 2.84 -12.99 -1.27
N LYS A 244 3.68 -13.62 -2.10
CA LYS A 244 3.97 -13.12 -3.45
C LYS A 244 2.73 -13.14 -4.35
N GLN A 245 1.94 -14.20 -4.28
CA GLN A 245 0.69 -14.30 -5.04
C GLN A 245 -0.31 -13.21 -4.62
N ASN A 246 -0.43 -12.95 -3.31
CA ASN A 246 -1.24 -11.84 -2.80
C ASN A 246 -0.72 -10.47 -3.26
N TRP A 247 0.60 -10.27 -3.29
CA TRP A 247 1.20 -9.05 -3.83
C TRP A 247 0.78 -8.81 -5.28
N VAL A 248 0.81 -9.84 -6.14
CA VAL A 248 0.34 -9.71 -7.53
C VAL A 248 -1.13 -9.29 -7.57
N LEU A 249 -2.00 -9.97 -6.83
CA LEU A 249 -3.44 -9.68 -6.78
C LEU A 249 -3.78 -8.26 -6.29
N ARG A 250 -2.95 -7.67 -5.43
CA ARG A 250 -3.14 -6.29 -4.92
C ARG A 250 -2.81 -5.22 -5.96
N HIS A 251 -2.06 -5.54 -7.00
CA HIS A 251 -1.56 -4.59 -8.00
C HIS A 251 -2.13 -4.82 -9.41
N THR A 252 -3.11 -5.71 -9.54
CA THR A 252 -3.86 -6.02 -10.77
C THR A 252 -5.30 -5.52 -10.66
#